data_AF-C7PYL3-F1
#
_entry.id   AF-C7PYL3-F1
#
_cell.length_a   1.000
_cell.length_b   1.000
_cell.length_c   1.000
_cell.angle_alpha   90.00
_cell.angle_beta   90.00
_cell.angle_gamma   90.00
#
_symmetry.space_group_name_H-M   'P 1'
#
loop_
_entity.id
_entity.type
_entity.pdbx_description
1 polymer ?
#
loop_
_entity_poly.entity_id
_entity_poly.type
_entity_poly.pdbx_seq_one_letter_code
_entity_poly.pdbx_strand_id
1 'polypeptide(L)'
;MTAMLVPRENARFVLGPMPLLVVGEARVHAELPRLVAPEGRVPVCDGWQLMAGLTVCVLDGPIGGCLIPTMAESGDVQGMAAWCDAVAQNGGGVVVSLPQIPDEFDWDEIFGGGRARGGFVRGAELHEAD
;
A
#
# COMPACT_ATOMS: atom_id res chain seq x y z
N MET A 1 4.80 -15.97 -11.61
CA MET A 1 4.85 -14.74 -10.79
C MET A 1 6.05 -14.84 -9.86
N THR A 2 7.03 -13.94 -10.00
CA THR A 2 8.10 -13.81 -9.00
C THR A 2 7.71 -12.65 -8.09
N ALA A 3 6.99 -12.93 -7.01
CA ALA A 3 6.67 -11.92 -6.01
C ALA A 3 7.95 -11.54 -5.25
N MET A 4 8.20 -10.23 -5.11
CA MET A 4 9.33 -9.72 -4.35
C MET A 4 8.93 -9.50 -2.89
N LEU A 5 9.81 -9.85 -1.95
CA LEU A 5 9.65 -9.47 -0.55
C LEU A 5 10.10 -8.01 -0.35
N VAL A 6 9.22 -7.16 0.15
CA VAL A 6 9.57 -5.83 0.67
C VAL A 6 9.78 -5.98 2.18
N PRO A 7 10.97 -5.68 2.71
CA PRO A 7 11.22 -5.76 4.15
C PRO A 7 10.26 -4.88 4.95
N ARG A 8 9.93 -5.28 6.19
CA ARG A 8 8.93 -4.58 7.03
C ARG A 8 9.35 -3.13 7.32
N GLU A 9 10.64 -2.90 7.51
CA GLU A 9 11.27 -1.59 7.72
C GLU A 9 11.06 -0.65 6.53
N ASN A 10 10.90 -1.22 5.33
CA ASN A 10 10.60 -0.53 4.09
C ASN A 10 9.10 -0.44 3.80
N ALA A 11 8.26 -0.60 4.82
CA ALA A 11 6.82 -0.38 4.74
C ALA A 11 6.25 0.37 5.95
N ARG A 12 5.19 1.16 5.73
CA ARG A 12 4.36 1.75 6.78
C ARG A 12 2.89 1.54 6.45
N PHE A 13 2.14 1.11 7.47
CA PHE A 13 0.68 0.96 7.40
C PHE A 13 0.10 2.10 8.22
N VAL A 14 -0.59 3.03 7.56
CA VAL A 14 -1.14 4.22 8.20
C VAL A 14 -2.65 4.11 8.21
N LEU A 15 -3.22 4.11 9.42
CA LEU A 15 -4.66 4.16 9.61
C LEU A 15 -5.11 5.63 9.52
N GLY A 16 -6.12 5.87 8.69
CA GLY A 16 -6.74 7.17 8.50
C GLY A 16 -8.12 7.00 7.86
N PRO A 17 -8.80 8.10 7.46
CA PRO A 17 -10.08 8.02 6.77
C PRO A 17 -10.03 7.15 5.51
N MET A 18 -8.88 7.18 4.83
CA MET A 18 -8.47 6.21 3.81
C MET A 18 -7.23 5.50 4.35
N PRO A 19 -7.20 4.15 4.42
CA PRO A 19 -6.00 3.44 4.84
C PRO A 19 -4.89 3.57 3.80
N LEU A 20 -3.68 3.87 4.25
CA LEU A 20 -2.50 3.98 3.38
C LEU A 20 -1.52 2.83 3.62
N LEU A 21 -0.93 2.35 2.53
CA LEU A 21 0.27 1.53 2.52
C LEU A 21 1.38 2.35 1.87
N VAL A 22 2.41 2.71 2.64
CA VAL A 22 3.62 3.34 2.10
C VAL A 22 4.71 2.28 1.94
N VAL A 23 5.31 2.20 0.75
CA VAL A 23 6.39 1.26 0.42
C VAL A 23 7.62 1.99 -0.10
N GLY A 24 8.78 1.71 0.49
CA GLY A 24 10.08 2.21 0.08
C GLY A 24 10.87 1.15 -0.68
N GLU A 25 11.76 1.59 -1.59
CA GLU A 25 12.73 0.71 -2.28
C GLU A 25 12.12 -0.51 -3.00
N ALA A 26 10.83 -0.47 -3.28
CA ALA A 26 10.12 -1.58 -3.90
C ALA A 26 10.34 -1.56 -5.41
N ARG A 27 10.69 -2.71 -6.02
CA ARG A 27 10.87 -2.79 -7.49
C ARG A 27 9.61 -2.41 -8.26
N VAL A 28 8.44 -2.63 -7.66
CA VAL A 28 7.14 -2.23 -8.21
C VAL A 28 6.97 -0.71 -8.34
N HIS A 29 7.87 0.10 -7.76
CA HIS A 29 7.81 1.56 -7.82
C HIS A 29 7.64 2.07 -9.25
N ALA A 30 8.45 1.59 -10.20
CA ALA A 30 8.42 2.08 -11.59
C ALA A 30 7.11 1.75 -12.32
N GLU A 31 6.41 0.70 -11.89
CA GLU A 31 5.19 0.18 -12.51
C GLU A 31 3.91 0.85 -12.01
N LEU A 32 4.01 1.56 -10.88
CA LEU A 32 2.91 2.33 -10.33
C LEU A 32 2.77 3.67 -11.06
N PRO A 33 1.53 4.20 -11.23
CA PRO A 33 1.31 5.51 -11.84
C PRO A 33 1.96 6.62 -11.01
N ARG A 34 2.20 7.79 -11.60
CA ARG A 34 2.66 8.95 -10.82
C ARG A 34 1.58 9.36 -9.84
N LEU A 35 1.97 9.58 -8.59
CA LEU A 35 1.05 10.02 -7.56
C LEU A 35 0.98 11.55 -7.57
N VAL A 36 -0.13 12.06 -8.06
CA VAL A 36 -0.50 13.48 -7.96
C VAL A 36 -1.95 13.50 -7.52
N ALA A 37 -2.25 14.22 -6.44
CA ALA A 37 -3.61 14.32 -5.92
C ALA A 37 -4.04 15.79 -5.78
N PRO A 38 -4.16 16.53 -6.91
CA PRO A 38 -4.73 17.86 -6.84
C PRO A 38 -6.16 17.72 -6.31
N GLU A 39 -6.55 18.57 -5.34
CA GLU A 39 -7.86 18.53 -4.69
C GLU A 39 -8.15 17.22 -3.91
N GLY A 40 -7.11 16.46 -3.55
CA GLY A 40 -7.22 15.24 -2.72
C GLY A 40 -7.70 13.99 -3.48
N ARG A 41 -7.81 14.04 -4.81
CA ARG A 41 -8.18 12.88 -5.62
C ARG A 41 -6.94 12.14 -6.12
N VAL A 42 -6.66 10.99 -5.53
CA VAL A 42 -5.59 10.09 -5.99
C VAL A 42 -6.01 9.34 -7.27
N PRO A 43 -5.06 8.99 -8.15
CA PRO A 43 -5.34 8.14 -9.31
C PRO A 43 -5.73 6.73 -8.88
N VAL A 44 -6.44 6.00 -9.74
CA VAL A 44 -6.67 4.56 -9.56
C VAL A 44 -5.53 3.79 -10.20
N CYS A 45 -5.00 2.79 -9.49
CA CYS A 45 -4.00 1.86 -10.00
C CYS A 45 -4.70 0.69 -10.69
N ASP A 46 -5.12 0.86 -11.95
CA ASP A 46 -5.83 -0.20 -12.69
C ASP A 46 -4.96 -1.45 -12.87
N GLY A 47 -5.59 -2.63 -12.70
CA GLY A 47 -4.91 -3.92 -12.74
C GLY A 47 -4.10 -4.27 -11.49
N TRP A 48 -4.08 -3.40 -10.47
CA TRP A 48 -3.49 -3.70 -9.17
C TRP A 48 -4.54 -4.15 -8.16
N GLN A 49 -4.13 -5.03 -7.25
CA GLN A 49 -4.95 -5.50 -6.14
C GLN A 49 -4.18 -5.48 -4.83
N LEU A 50 -4.88 -5.16 -3.75
CA LEU A 50 -4.38 -5.12 -2.38
C LEU A 50 -5.02 -6.23 -1.56
N MET A 51 -4.24 -7.19 -1.09
CA MET A 51 -4.66 -8.19 -0.13
C MET A 51 -4.15 -7.79 1.25
N ALA A 52 -5.02 -7.22 2.08
CA ALA A 52 -4.70 -6.90 3.46
C ALA A 52 -4.78 -8.17 4.33
N GLY A 53 -3.71 -8.47 5.07
CA GLY A 53 -3.67 -9.60 5.98
C GLY A 53 -2.93 -9.27 7.27
N LEU A 54 -3.23 -10.01 8.33
CA LEU A 54 -2.65 -9.76 9.65
C LEU A 54 -1.15 -10.04 9.71
N THR A 55 -0.66 -11.00 8.94
CA THR A 55 0.75 -11.43 8.91
C THR A 55 1.50 -10.99 7.65
N VAL A 56 0.77 -10.86 6.54
CA VAL A 56 1.31 -10.44 5.25
C VAL A 56 0.28 -9.57 4.53
N CYS A 57 0.77 -8.54 3.87
CA CYS A 57 0.05 -7.75 2.89
C CYS A 57 0.62 -8.06 1.51
N VAL A 58 -0.26 -8.23 0.51
CA VAL A 58 0.15 -8.43 -0.88
C VAL A 58 -0.31 -7.25 -1.70
N LEU A 59 0.62 -6.67 -2.46
CA LEU A 59 0.29 -5.76 -3.55
C LEU A 59 0.57 -6.51 -4.85
N ASP A 60 -0.48 -6.98 -5.50
CA ASP A 60 -0.38 -7.71 -6.75
C ASP A 60 -0.65 -6.79 -7.94
N GLY A 61 0.08 -7.00 -9.02
CA GLY A 61 0.08 -6.10 -10.18
C GLY A 61 0.33 -6.83 -11.49
N PRO A 62 0.04 -6.18 -12.64
CA PRO A 62 -0.07 -6.85 -13.94
C PRO A 62 1.18 -7.60 -14.41
N ILE A 63 2.36 -7.12 -14.01
CA ILE A 63 3.65 -7.67 -14.42
C ILE A 63 4.49 -8.18 -13.23
N GLY A 64 3.90 -8.19 -12.04
CA GLY A 64 4.56 -8.59 -10.79
C GLY A 64 4.02 -7.80 -9.60
N GLY A 65 4.20 -8.38 -8.41
CA GLY A 65 3.74 -7.82 -7.15
C GLY A 65 4.78 -7.92 -6.04
N CYS A 66 4.41 -7.48 -4.85
CA CYS A 66 5.22 -7.64 -3.66
C CYS A 66 4.45 -8.19 -2.47
N LEU A 67 5.19 -8.92 -1.63
CA LEU A 67 4.78 -9.39 -0.32
C LEU A 67 5.43 -8.50 0.73
N ILE A 68 4.64 -8.02 1.66
CA ILE A 68 5.08 -7.12 2.72
C ILE A 68 4.67 -7.77 4.05
N PRO A 69 5.63 -8.18 4.90
CA PRO A 69 5.30 -8.58 6.26
C PRO A 69 4.61 -7.41 6.97
N THR A 70 3.56 -7.67 7.73
CA THR A 70 2.75 -6.62 8.39
C THR A 70 3.10 -6.47 9.86
N MET A 71 3.39 -7.57 10.54
CA MET A 71 3.81 -7.57 11.93
C MET A 71 5.28 -7.19 12.08
N ALA A 72 5.57 -6.24 12.96
CA ALA A 72 6.92 -5.97 13.46
C ALA A 72 7.19 -6.78 14.75
N GLU A 73 8.43 -6.79 15.23
CA GLU A 73 8.85 -7.54 16.43
C GLU A 73 8.03 -7.24 17.69
N SER A 74 7.40 -6.05 17.78
CA SER A 74 6.56 -5.63 18.90
C SER A 74 5.09 -6.08 18.85
N GLY A 75 4.64 -6.71 17.74
CA GLY A 75 3.35 -7.40 17.70
C GLY A 75 2.10 -6.54 17.87
N ASP A 76 2.02 -5.36 17.23
CA ASP A 76 0.78 -4.54 17.20
C ASP A 76 -0.31 -5.18 16.30
N VAL A 77 -0.88 -6.27 16.81
CA VAL A 77 -1.94 -7.04 16.14
C VAL A 77 -3.23 -6.22 16.06
N GLN A 78 -3.54 -5.42 17.08
CA GLN A 78 -4.79 -4.65 17.11
C GLN A 78 -4.76 -3.49 16.11
N GLY A 79 -3.66 -2.74 16.01
CA GLY A 79 -3.49 -1.71 15.00
C GLY A 79 -3.53 -2.30 13.58
N MET A 80 -2.90 -3.46 13.38
CA MET A 80 -2.93 -4.14 12.09
C MET A 80 -4.33 -4.66 11.73
N ALA A 81 -5.07 -5.23 12.68
CA ALA A 81 -6.45 -5.65 12.49
C ALA A 81 -7.34 -4.46 12.10
N ALA A 82 -7.22 -3.33 12.81
CA ALA A 82 -7.95 -2.12 12.48
C ALA A 82 -7.62 -1.58 11.08
N TRP A 83 -6.37 -1.70 10.64
CA TRP A 83 -5.98 -1.34 9.27
C TRP A 83 -6.59 -2.28 8.23
N CYS A 84 -6.57 -3.60 8.47
CA CYS A 84 -7.22 -4.57 7.58
C CYS A 84 -8.72 -4.32 7.45
N ASP A 85 -9.40 -4.07 8.57
CA ASP A 85 -10.82 -3.73 8.59
C ASP A 85 -11.10 -2.43 7.82
N ALA A 86 -10.24 -1.42 7.97
CA ALA A 86 -10.36 -0.17 7.22
C ALA A 86 -10.19 -0.40 5.71
N VAL A 87 -9.26 -1.27 5.28
CA VAL A 87 -9.09 -1.62 3.86
C VAL A 87 -10.34 -2.30 3.32
N ALA A 88 -10.89 -3.27 4.05
CA ALA A 88 -12.12 -3.95 3.66
C ALA A 88 -13.31 -2.99 3.56
N GLN A 89 -13.50 -2.12 4.55
CA GLN A 89 -14.59 -1.13 4.58
C GLN A 89 -14.51 -0.11 3.44
N ASN A 90 -13.30 0.25 3.00
CA ASN A 90 -13.08 1.16 1.88
C ASN A 90 -13.01 0.44 0.51
N GLY A 91 -13.12 -0.89 0.48
CA GLY A 91 -12.95 -1.69 -0.73
C GLY A 91 -11.53 -1.61 -1.32
N GLY A 92 -10.54 -1.25 -0.51
CA GLY A 92 -9.17 -0.98 -0.95
C GLY A 92 -8.44 0.02 -0.05
N GLY A 93 -7.32 0.52 -0.55
CA GLY A 93 -6.49 1.51 0.15
C GLY A 93 -5.59 2.27 -0.80
N VAL A 94 -4.94 3.31 -0.28
CA VAL A 94 -4.00 4.12 -1.07
C VAL A 94 -2.59 3.56 -0.90
N VAL A 95 -1.98 3.18 -2.02
CA VAL A 95 -0.58 2.79 -2.06
C VAL A 95 0.25 4.01 -2.43
N VAL A 96 1.26 4.30 -1.61
CA VAL A 96 2.27 5.32 -1.85
C VAL A 96 3.62 4.63 -1.95
N SER A 97 4.19 4.59 -3.13
CA SER A 97 5.53 4.11 -3.36
C SER A 97 6.52 5.26 -3.45
N LEU A 98 7.55 5.21 -2.61
CA LEU A 98 8.63 6.17 -2.53
C LEU A 98 9.96 5.50 -2.89
N PRO A 99 10.94 6.23 -3.44
CA PRO A 99 12.29 5.70 -3.64
C PRO A 99 12.91 5.20 -2.31
N GLN A 100 12.66 5.92 -1.22
CA GLN A 100 13.05 5.59 0.15
C GLN A 100 11.97 6.13 1.09
N ILE A 101 11.67 5.42 2.19
CA ILE A 101 10.75 5.93 3.22
C ILE A 101 11.49 6.97 4.07
N PRO A 102 10.94 8.19 4.20
CA PRO A 102 11.48 9.19 5.10
C PRO A 102 11.14 8.84 6.56
N ASP A 103 11.92 9.39 7.49
CA ASP A 103 11.62 9.26 8.93
C ASP A 103 10.33 10.01 9.30
N GLU A 104 10.06 11.13 8.63
CA GLU A 104 8.86 11.95 8.80
C GLU A 104 8.14 12.13 7.45
N PHE A 105 6.81 12.09 7.45
CA PHE A 105 6.00 12.24 6.24
C PHE A 105 5.53 13.69 6.07
N ASP A 106 6.05 14.36 5.05
CA ASP A 106 5.44 15.55 4.46
C ASP A 106 4.43 15.10 3.39
N TRP A 107 3.16 14.99 3.78
CA TRP A 107 2.10 14.53 2.88
C TRP A 107 1.85 15.52 1.73
N ASP A 108 2.05 16.81 1.94
CA ASP A 108 1.85 17.83 0.89
C ASP A 108 2.91 17.66 -0.20
N GLU A 109 4.17 17.41 0.15
CA GLU A 109 5.24 17.08 -0.82
C GLU A 109 4.93 15.77 -1.56
N ILE A 110 4.51 14.73 -0.84
CA ILE A 110 4.24 13.40 -1.40
C ILE A 110 3.11 13.45 -2.44
N PHE A 111 2.02 14.17 -2.15
CA PHE A 111 0.86 14.26 -3.04
C PHE A 111 0.96 15.40 -4.07
N GLY A 112 1.92 16.32 -3.92
CA GLY A 112 2.18 17.46 -4.81
C GLY A 112 2.81 17.12 -6.16
N GLY A 113 3.06 15.83 -6.46
CA GLY A 113 3.58 15.38 -7.76
C GLY A 113 5.10 15.25 -7.86
N GLY A 114 5.77 15.06 -6.72
CA GLY A 114 7.21 14.79 -6.62
C GLY A 114 7.60 13.38 -7.09
N ARG A 115 8.39 12.68 -6.27
CA ARG A 115 8.95 11.34 -6.60
C ARG A 115 8.01 10.17 -6.24
N ALA A 116 6.84 10.45 -5.70
CA ALA A 116 5.90 9.43 -5.28
C ALA A 116 5.15 8.82 -6.47
N ARG A 117 4.84 7.53 -6.34
CA ARG A 117 4.02 6.75 -7.27
C ARG A 117 2.96 5.97 -6.53
N GLY A 118 1.93 5.52 -7.22
CA GLY A 118 0.81 4.79 -6.67
C GLY A 118 -0.49 5.58 -6.77
N GLY A 119 -1.42 5.28 -5.87
CA GLY A 119 -2.82 5.67 -5.99
C GLY A 119 -3.73 4.70 -5.25
N PHE A 120 -5.02 4.81 -5.48
CA PHE A 120 -6.00 3.89 -4.92
C PHE A 120 -5.88 2.52 -5.59
N VAL A 121 -5.68 1.48 -4.78
CA VAL A 121 -5.64 0.08 -5.17
C VAL A 121 -6.85 -0.63 -4.56
N ARG A 122 -7.59 -1.35 -5.39
CA ARG A 122 -8.78 -2.10 -4.94
C ARG A 122 -8.37 -3.26 -4.06
N GLY A 123 -9.17 -3.53 -3.04
CA GLY A 123 -9.06 -4.75 -2.26
C GLY A 123 -9.26 -5.97 -3.16
N ALA A 124 -8.50 -7.02 -2.94
CA ALA A 124 -8.83 -8.31 -3.54
C ALA A 124 -10.13 -8.82 -2.91
N GLU A 125 -11.11 -9.19 -3.74
CA GLU A 125 -12.26 -9.92 -3.25
C GLU A 125 -11.78 -11.31 -2.85
N LEU A 126 -11.91 -11.64 -1.56
CA LEU A 126 -11.86 -13.03 -1.13
C LEU A 126 -13.11 -13.70 -1.69
N HIS A 127 -13.01 -14.30 -2.88
CA HIS A 127 -13.97 -15.34 -3.25
C HIS A 127 -13.76 -16.48 -2.26
N GLU A 128 -14.65 -16.60 -1.27
CA GLU A 128 -14.82 -17.87 -0.56
C GLU A 128 -15.11 -18.90 -1.66
N ALA A 129 -14.20 -19.87 -1.81
CA ALA A 129 -14.49 -21.04 -2.62
C ALA A 129 -15.60 -21.81 -1.90
N ASP A 130 -16.82 -21.76 -2.47
CA ASP A 130 -17.95 -22.61 -2.09
C ASP A 130 -17.59 -24.10 -2.07
#